data_AF-A0A9E2NAW2-F1
#
_entry.id   AF-A0A9E2NAW2-F1
#
_cell.length_a   1.000
_cell.length_b   1.000
_cell.length_c   1.000
_cell.angle_alpha   90.00
_cell.angle_beta   90.00
_cell.angle_gamma   90.00
#
_symmetry.space_group_name_H-M   'P 1'
#
loop_
_entity.id
_entity.type
_entity.pdbx_description
1 polymer ?
#
loop_
_entity_poly.entity_id
_entity_poly.type
_entity_poly.pdbx_seq_one_letter_code
_entity_poly.pdbx_strand_id
1 'polypeptide(L)'
;MGRNLRFWLAAPNATPFDPSDAPLALGALLLRAAQTDHAALFARPGTLAAILAHCYDLTAREAAEMLEACDRVEAVAPPGCDFAGLLHKAICHTDRRAMARRLSEALVAGGYCGPGDPRIATLIEAVLGIEDHDSAASRRAS
;
A
#
# COMPACT_ATOMS: atom_id res chain seq x y z
N MET A 1 13.16 5.04 10.71
CA MET A 1 12.03 4.12 10.89
C MET A 1 12.24 2.75 10.22
N GLY A 2 12.43 2.59 8.91
CA GLY A 2 12.38 1.25 8.24
C GLY A 2 13.53 0.24 8.44
N ARG A 3 14.25 0.23 9.57
CA ARG A 3 15.30 -0.79 9.81
C ARG A 3 14.69 -2.16 10.12
N ASN A 4 13.62 -2.20 10.92
CA ASN A 4 12.99 -3.43 11.38
C ASN A 4 12.29 -4.17 10.23
N LEU A 5 11.54 -3.46 9.38
CA LEU A 5 10.91 -4.05 8.19
C LEU A 5 11.87 -4.79 7.26
N ARG A 6 13.08 -4.26 7.06
CA ARG A 6 14.10 -4.89 6.18
C ARG A 6 14.59 -6.21 6.78
N PHE A 7 14.82 -6.25 8.09
CA PHE A 7 15.20 -7.49 8.78
C PHE A 7 14.05 -8.49 8.83
N TRP A 8 12.83 -8.00 9.03
CA TRP A 8 11.63 -8.81 9.01
C TRP A 8 11.43 -9.49 7.65
N LEU A 9 11.63 -8.79 6.54
CA LEU A 9 11.55 -9.39 5.19
C LEU A 9 12.52 -10.54 4.97
N ALA A 10 13.70 -10.49 5.59
CA ALA A 10 14.68 -11.57 5.51
C ALA A 10 14.30 -12.79 6.38
N ALA A 11 13.55 -12.58 7.46
CA ALA A 11 13.08 -13.63 8.36
C ALA A 11 11.70 -13.31 8.96
N PRO A 12 10.60 -13.41 8.19
CA PRO A 12 9.27 -12.92 8.59
C PRO A 12 8.69 -13.63 9.81
N ASN A 13 9.20 -14.83 10.11
CA ASN A 13 8.74 -15.68 11.20
C ASN A 13 9.62 -15.54 12.46
N ALA A 14 10.73 -14.79 12.38
CA ALA A 14 11.69 -14.67 13.48
C ALA A 14 11.33 -13.56 14.48
N THR A 15 10.66 -12.51 14.02
CA THR A 15 10.19 -11.40 14.86
C THR A 15 8.77 -11.00 14.47
N PRO A 16 7.94 -10.56 15.43
CA PRO A 16 6.62 -10.03 15.10
C PRO A 16 6.76 -8.79 14.20
N PHE A 17 5.76 -8.58 13.35
CA PHE A 17 5.66 -7.38 12.54
C PHE A 17 5.38 -6.16 13.42
N ASP A 18 6.13 -5.08 13.21
CA ASP A 18 5.93 -3.83 13.93
C ASP A 18 4.85 -3.00 13.21
N PRO A 19 3.72 -2.68 13.85
CA PRO A 19 2.67 -1.87 13.24
C PRO A 19 3.16 -0.50 12.75
N SER A 20 4.24 0.05 13.33
CA SER A 20 4.83 1.31 12.88
C SER A 20 5.52 1.22 11.52
N ASP A 21 5.82 0.01 11.04
CA ASP A 21 6.37 -0.24 9.70
C ASP A 21 5.27 -0.41 8.63
N ALA A 22 3.99 -0.49 9.01
CA ALA A 22 2.86 -0.62 8.08
C ALA A 22 2.81 0.46 6.98
N PRO A 23 3.11 1.74 7.27
CA PRO A 23 3.18 2.76 6.23
C PRO A 23 4.24 2.50 5.17
N LEU A 24 5.44 2.09 5.60
CA LEU A 24 6.56 1.78 4.70
C LEU A 24 6.29 0.51 3.90
N ALA A 25 5.68 -0.48 4.53
CA ALA A 25 5.23 -1.70 3.89
C ALA A 25 4.22 -1.42 2.76
N LEU A 26 3.21 -0.57 3.03
CA LEU A 26 2.24 -0.16 2.02
C LEU A 26 2.93 0.55 0.83
N GLY A 27 3.78 1.53 1.09
CA GLY A 27 4.46 2.26 0.03
C GLY A 27 5.36 1.36 -0.82
N ALA A 28 6.04 0.39 -0.21
CA ALA A 28 6.85 -0.59 -0.93
C ALA A 28 5.99 -1.53 -1.81
N LEU A 29 4.81 -1.94 -1.33
CA LEU A 29 3.87 -2.70 -2.16
C LEU A 29 3.29 -1.86 -3.31
N LEU A 30 3.03 -0.57 -3.10
CA LEU A 30 2.58 0.34 -4.16
C LEU A 30 3.67 0.55 -5.23
N LEU A 31 4.94 0.64 -4.83
CA LEU A 31 6.08 0.65 -5.77
C LEU A 31 6.12 -0.62 -6.62
N ARG A 32 5.86 -1.78 -6.00
CA ARG A 32 5.77 -3.05 -6.73
C ARG A 32 4.56 -3.08 -7.67
N ALA A 33 3.39 -2.61 -7.25
CA ALA A 33 2.22 -2.50 -8.11
C ALA A 33 2.43 -1.54 -9.29
N ALA A 34 3.25 -0.49 -9.10
CA ALA A 34 3.64 0.41 -10.19
C ALA A 34 4.52 -0.25 -11.27
N GLN A 35 5.04 -1.45 -11.03
CA GLN A 35 5.81 -2.25 -11.99
C GLN A 35 4.99 -3.40 -12.61
N THR A 36 3.71 -3.53 -12.24
CA THR A 36 2.78 -4.54 -12.79
C THR A 36 1.67 -3.89 -13.62
N ASP A 37 0.53 -4.56 -13.79
CA ASP A 37 -0.62 -4.07 -14.55
C ASP A 37 -1.22 -2.75 -14.01
N HIS A 38 -0.86 -2.33 -12.79
CA HIS A 38 -1.27 -1.05 -12.22
C HIS A 38 -0.36 0.12 -12.57
N ALA A 39 0.72 -0.08 -13.36
CA ALA A 39 1.67 0.98 -13.72
C ALA A 39 1.02 2.25 -14.28
N ALA A 40 -0.07 2.11 -15.05
CA ALA A 40 -0.81 3.24 -15.61
C ALA A 40 -1.41 4.17 -14.54
N LEU A 41 -1.75 3.67 -13.35
CA LEU A 41 -2.24 4.49 -12.23
C LEU A 41 -1.14 5.39 -11.65
N PHE A 42 0.12 4.97 -11.79
CA PHE A 42 1.28 5.65 -11.20
C PHE A 42 2.19 6.30 -12.26
N ALA A 43 1.74 6.39 -13.51
CA ALA A 43 2.55 6.86 -14.63
C ALA A 43 3.03 8.32 -14.50
N ARG A 44 2.34 9.16 -13.72
CA ARG A 44 2.78 10.55 -13.48
C ARG A 44 3.84 10.58 -12.37
N PRO A 45 4.99 11.25 -12.58
CA PRO A 45 5.99 11.46 -11.53
C PRO A 45 5.37 12.06 -10.27
N GLY A 46 5.75 11.55 -9.10
CA GLY A 46 5.25 12.02 -7.82
C GLY A 46 3.85 11.52 -7.42
N THR A 47 3.16 10.74 -8.27
CA THR A 47 1.84 10.15 -7.92
C THR A 47 1.90 9.34 -6.64
N LEU A 48 2.89 8.45 -6.50
CA LEU A 48 3.06 7.65 -5.29
C LEU A 48 3.29 8.51 -4.04
N ALA A 49 4.17 9.51 -4.14
CA ALA A 49 4.42 10.44 -3.04
C ALA A 49 3.15 11.21 -2.64
N ALA A 50 2.36 11.69 -3.61
CA ALA A 50 1.10 12.38 -3.34
C ALA A 50 0.05 11.46 -2.68
N ILE A 51 -0.05 10.20 -3.14
CA ILE A 51 -0.93 9.20 -2.52
C ILE A 51 -0.50 8.94 -1.07
N LEU A 52 0.80 8.75 -0.82
CA LEU A 52 1.34 8.56 0.54
C LEU A 52 1.11 9.80 1.42
N ALA A 53 1.26 11.00 0.86
CA ALA A 53 0.97 12.25 1.54
C ALA A 53 -0.48 12.30 2.03
N HIS A 54 -1.44 11.99 1.15
CA HIS A 54 -2.85 11.90 1.52
C HIS A 54 -3.13 10.76 2.50
N CYS A 55 -2.50 9.61 2.31
CA CYS A 55 -2.70 8.44 3.16
C CYS A 55 -2.14 8.62 4.57
N TYR A 56 -1.22 9.54 4.84
CA TYR A 56 -0.55 9.68 6.14
C TYR A 56 -0.47 11.12 6.65
N ASP A 57 -1.18 12.06 6.01
CA ASP A 57 -1.18 13.49 6.34
C ASP A 57 0.24 14.09 6.39
N LEU A 58 1.01 13.82 5.33
CA LEU A 58 2.41 14.22 5.22
C LEU A 58 2.57 15.44 4.32
N THR A 59 3.58 16.26 4.62
CA THR A 59 4.06 17.28 3.68
C THR A 59 4.70 16.62 2.44
N ALA A 60 4.83 17.37 1.34
CA ALA A 60 5.47 16.87 0.12
C ALA A 60 6.91 16.36 0.36
N ARG A 61 7.64 17.00 1.28
CA ARG A 61 9.00 16.58 1.66
C ARG A 61 8.98 15.26 2.43
N GLU A 62 8.14 15.15 3.45
CA GLU A 62 8.02 13.91 4.24
C GLU A 62 7.53 12.73 3.39
N ALA A 63 6.63 13.00 2.44
CA ALA A 63 6.17 11.99 1.51
C ALA A 63 7.26 11.51 0.55
N ALA A 64 8.14 12.42 0.09
CA ALA A 64 9.31 12.05 -0.72
C ALA A 64 10.32 11.23 0.10
N GLU A 65 10.63 11.66 1.34
CA GLU A 65 11.51 10.93 2.26
C GLU A 65 10.95 9.52 2.57
N MET A 66 9.63 9.42 2.75
CA MET A 66 8.94 8.16 2.93
C MET A 66 9.02 7.28 1.68
N LEU A 67 8.82 7.85 0.49
CA LEU A 67 8.90 7.10 -0.77
C LEU A 67 10.30 6.52 -0.99
N GLU A 68 11.36 7.29 -0.70
CA GLU A 68 12.73 6.77 -0.72
C GLU A 68 12.96 5.65 0.30
N ALA A 69 12.34 5.74 1.47
CA ALA A 69 12.42 4.68 2.47
C ALA A 69 11.69 3.41 2.00
N CYS A 70 10.56 3.55 1.30
CA CYS A 70 9.83 2.45 0.68
C CYS A 70 10.66 1.78 -0.42
N ASP A 71 11.33 2.57 -1.26
CA ASP A 71 12.22 2.08 -2.33
C ASP A 71 13.37 1.23 -1.76
N ARG A 72 14.01 1.70 -0.68
CA ARG A 72 15.05 0.93 0.02
C ARG A 72 14.55 -0.37 0.65
N VAL A 73 13.28 -0.45 1.02
CA VAL A 73 12.65 -1.68 1.53
C VAL A 73 12.38 -2.63 0.38
N GLU A 74 11.78 -2.13 -0.70
CA GLU A 74 11.49 -2.89 -1.92
C GLU A 74 12.77 -3.52 -2.48
N ALA A 75 13.85 -2.75 -2.58
CA ALA A 75 15.15 -3.20 -3.09
C ALA A 75 15.82 -4.31 -2.26
N VAL A 76 15.41 -4.52 -1.01
CA VAL A 76 15.92 -5.60 -0.14
C VAL A 76 14.97 -6.80 -0.10
N ALA A 77 13.73 -6.65 -0.53
CA ALA A 77 12.79 -7.75 -0.61
C ALA A 77 13.31 -8.81 -1.61
N PRO A 78 13.42 -10.09 -1.23
CA PRO A 78 13.93 -11.12 -2.12
C PRO A 78 13.12 -11.20 -3.43
N PRO A 79 13.75 -11.39 -4.60
CA PRO A 79 13.02 -11.55 -5.85
C PRO A 79 12.10 -12.76 -5.77
N GLY A 80 10.84 -12.61 -6.22
CA GLY A 80 9.83 -13.65 -6.17
C GLY A 80 9.22 -13.91 -4.79
N CYS A 81 9.56 -13.14 -3.76
CA CYS A 81 8.85 -13.22 -2.48
C CYS A 81 7.41 -12.70 -2.64
N ASP A 82 6.46 -13.42 -2.05
CA ASP A 82 5.07 -12.98 -1.90
C ASP A 82 4.99 -11.94 -0.77
N PHE A 83 5.55 -10.76 -1.03
CA PHE A 83 5.60 -9.68 -0.06
C PHE A 83 4.19 -9.22 0.37
N ALA A 84 3.24 -9.21 -0.56
CA ALA A 84 1.85 -8.90 -0.29
C ALA A 84 1.25 -9.94 0.67
N GLY A 85 1.36 -11.24 0.38
CA GLY A 85 0.84 -12.29 1.24
C GLY A 85 1.52 -12.37 2.61
N LEU A 86 2.82 -12.02 2.71
CA LEU A 86 3.51 -11.86 3.98
C LEU A 86 2.88 -10.76 4.82
N LEU A 87 2.60 -9.59 4.23
CA LEU A 87 1.95 -8.48 4.92
C LEU A 87 0.49 -8.78 5.26
N HIS A 88 -0.23 -9.54 4.43
CA HIS A 88 -1.60 -9.95 4.72
C HIS A 88 -1.71 -10.83 5.95
N LYS A 89 -0.68 -11.65 6.20
CA LYS A 89 -0.56 -12.48 7.41
C LYS A 89 -0.09 -11.68 8.63
N ALA A 90 0.76 -10.68 8.41
CA ALA A 90 1.36 -9.87 9.45
C ALA A 90 0.41 -8.80 10.01
N ILE A 91 -0.40 -8.20 9.14
CA ILE A 91 -1.33 -7.11 9.47
C ILE A 91 -2.74 -7.67 9.61
N CYS A 92 -3.39 -7.37 10.73
CA CYS A 92 -4.74 -7.85 10.98
C CYS A 92 -5.72 -7.30 9.92
N HIS A 93 -6.79 -8.05 9.67
CA HIS A 93 -7.75 -7.70 8.63
C HIS A 93 -8.39 -6.32 8.82
N THR A 94 -8.63 -5.90 10.07
CA THR A 94 -9.22 -4.59 10.38
C THR A 94 -8.30 -3.45 9.97
N ASP A 95 -7.00 -3.57 10.25
CA ASP A 95 -6.01 -2.57 9.86
C ASP A 95 -5.85 -2.53 8.33
N ARG A 96 -5.84 -3.70 7.66
CA ARG A 96 -5.81 -3.76 6.19
C ARG A 96 -7.03 -3.08 5.56
N ARG A 97 -8.22 -3.24 6.14
CA ARG A 97 -9.42 -2.50 5.70
C ARG A 97 -9.28 -0.99 5.90
N ALA A 98 -8.72 -0.54 7.02
CA ALA A 98 -8.49 0.88 7.26
C ALA A 98 -7.49 1.46 6.24
N MET A 99 -6.42 0.72 5.93
CA MET A 99 -5.45 1.10 4.89
C MET A 99 -6.08 1.14 3.50
N ALA A 100 -6.92 0.14 3.16
CA ALA A 100 -7.65 0.10 1.90
C ALA A 100 -8.56 1.31 1.73
N ARG A 101 -9.26 1.68 2.81
CA ARG A 101 -10.12 2.87 2.83
C ARG A 101 -9.33 4.14 2.56
N ARG A 102 -8.23 4.37 3.29
CA ARG A 102 -7.35 5.54 3.12
C ARG A 102 -6.79 5.62 1.70
N LEU A 103 -6.33 4.50 1.14
CA LEU A 103 -5.82 4.42 -0.22
C LEU A 103 -6.89 4.78 -1.26
N SER A 104 -8.11 4.23 -1.10
CA SER A 104 -9.23 4.54 -1.99
C SER A 104 -9.59 6.03 -1.97
N GLU A 105 -9.62 6.64 -0.78
CA GLU A 105 -9.91 8.06 -0.59
C GLU A 105 -8.81 8.94 -1.20
N ALA A 106 -7.54 8.59 -1.01
CA ALA A 106 -6.40 9.30 -1.58
C ALA A 106 -6.41 9.27 -3.11
N LEU A 107 -6.73 8.12 -3.72
CA LEU A 107 -6.80 7.98 -5.18
C LEU A 107 -7.91 8.84 -5.79
N VAL A 108 -9.07 8.89 -5.13
CA VAL A 108 -10.21 9.71 -5.57
C VAL A 108 -9.96 11.20 -5.32
N ALA A 109 -9.48 11.58 -4.13
CA ALA A 109 -9.20 12.97 -3.78
C ALA A 109 -8.09 13.57 -4.65
N GLY A 110 -7.07 12.78 -4.99
CA GLY A 110 -5.99 13.20 -5.91
C GLY A 110 -6.38 13.19 -7.39
N GLY A 111 -7.62 12.81 -7.73
CA GLY A 111 -8.12 12.76 -9.11
C GLY A 111 -7.44 11.71 -9.99
N TYR A 112 -6.81 10.69 -9.39
CA TYR A 112 -6.17 9.59 -10.13
C TYR A 112 -7.21 8.58 -10.64
N CYS A 113 -8.26 8.38 -9.85
CA CYS A 113 -9.39 7.51 -10.16
C CYS A 113 -10.71 8.23 -9.88
N GLY A 114 -11.76 7.85 -10.61
CA GLY A 114 -13.12 8.28 -10.29
C GLY A 114 -13.70 7.54 -9.08
N PRO A 115 -14.74 8.07 -8.41
CA PRO A 115 -15.48 7.32 -7.41
C PRO A 115 -16.04 6.02 -8.01
N GLY A 116 -15.70 4.86 -7.43
CA GLY A 116 -16.17 3.56 -7.91
C GLY A 116 -15.44 3.03 -9.15
N ASP A 117 -14.27 3.60 -9.49
CA ASP A 117 -13.41 3.08 -10.55
C ASP A 117 -12.91 1.66 -10.19
N PRO A 118 -13.13 0.65 -11.06
CA PRO A 118 -12.74 -0.74 -10.77
C PRO A 118 -11.23 -0.91 -10.56
N ARG A 119 -10.40 0.01 -11.09
CA ARG A 119 -8.94 -0.01 -10.89
C ARG A 119 -8.55 0.19 -9.41
N ILE A 120 -9.40 0.83 -8.62
CA ILE A 120 -9.18 0.98 -7.17
C ILE A 120 -9.33 -0.38 -6.49
N ALA A 121 -10.39 -1.13 -6.81
CA ALA A 121 -10.66 -2.43 -6.23
C ALA A 121 -9.55 -3.43 -6.57
N THR A 122 -9.15 -3.50 -7.84
CA THR A 122 -8.07 -4.41 -8.27
C THR A 122 -6.73 -4.09 -7.62
N LEU A 123 -6.40 -2.79 -7.45
CA LEU A 123 -5.19 -2.38 -6.74
C LEU A 123 -5.25 -2.75 -5.26
N ILE A 124 -6.37 -2.49 -4.58
CA ILE A 124 -6.54 -2.81 -3.15
C ILE A 124 -6.46 -4.31 -2.92
N GLU A 125 -7.06 -5.13 -3.78
CA GLU A 125 -6.97 -6.58 -3.71
C GLU A 125 -5.52 -7.05 -3.88
N ALA A 126 -4.82 -6.55 -4.90
CA ALA A 126 -3.43 -6.92 -5.16
C ALA A 126 -2.46 -6.51 -4.03
N VAL A 127 -2.67 -5.33 -3.44
CA VAL A 127 -1.76 -4.77 -2.42
C VAL A 127 -2.13 -5.25 -1.01
N LEU A 128 -3.42 -5.24 -0.66
CA LEU A 128 -3.90 -5.44 0.70
C LEU A 128 -4.69 -6.73 0.90
N GLY A 129 -5.01 -7.48 -0.16
CA GLY A 129 -5.79 -8.71 -0.05
C GLY A 129 -7.16 -8.44 0.55
N ILE A 130 -7.73 -7.28 0.23
CA ILE A 130 -9.07 -6.85 0.63
C ILE A 130 -9.91 -6.83 -0.64
N GLU A 131 -10.93 -7.67 -0.68
CA GLU A 131 -11.87 -7.72 -1.79
C GLU A 131 -12.89 -6.57 -1.72
N ASP A 132 -13.47 -6.22 -2.87
CA ASP A 132 -14.44 -5.11 -2.99
C ASP A 132 -15.62 -5.24 -2.01
N HIS A 133 -16.04 -6.48 -1.72
CA HIS A 133 -17.13 -6.79 -0.78
C HIS A 133 -16.82 -6.39 0.69
N ASP A 134 -15.56 -6.20 1.04
CA ASP A 134 -15.09 -5.82 2.38
C ASP A 134 -14.79 -4.30 2.49
N SER A 135 -14.53 -3.63 1.36
CA SER A 135 -14.20 -2.20 1.30
C SER A 135 -15.44 -1.30 1.28
N ALA A 136 -16.58 -1.87 0.91
CA ALA A 136 -17.89 -1.25 0.99
C ALA A 136 -18.72 -1.95 2.06
N ALA A 137 -18.84 -1.32 3.23
CA ALA A 137 -20.12 -1.36 3.91
C ALA A 137 -21.19 -0.94 2.87
N SER A 138 -21.96 -1.91 2.40
CA SER A 138 -23.21 -1.79 1.67
C SER A 138 -23.25 -0.70 0.59
N ARG A 139 -22.88 -1.07 -0.64
CA ARG A 139 -23.56 -0.49 -1.80
C ARG A 139 -24.52 -1.52 -2.40
N ARG A 140 -25.78 -1.36 -1.97
CA ARG A 140 -27.05 -1.84 -2.53
C ARG A 140 -27.50 -3.23 -2.09
N ALA A 141 -28.52 -3.21 -1.24
CA ALA A 141 -29.69 -4.05 -1.45
C ALA A 141 -30.26 -3.76 -2.85
N SER A 142 -30.41 -4.82 -3.64
CA SER A 142 -31.40 -4.97 -4.72
C SER A 142 -31.26 -6.36 -5.29
#